data_AF-A0A154MAR4-F1
#
_entry.id   AF-A0A154MAR4-F1
#
_cell.length_a   1.000
_cell.length_b   1.000
_cell.length_c   1.000
_cell.angle_alpha   90.00
_cell.angle_beta   90.00
_cell.angle_gamma   90.00
#
_symmetry.space_group_name_H-M   'P 1'
#
loop_
_entity.id
_entity.type
_entity.pdbx_description
1 polymer ?
#
loop_
_entity_poly.entity_id
_entity_poly.type
_entity_poly.pdbx_seq_one_letter_code
_entity_poly.pdbx_strand_id
1 'polypeptide(L)'
;MTASFDVDPDDLTAHASHLEGLVDRLETAQGATGSAMSADAYGLLCAFLPPIVNPTGERAAEAIKAGAEAVLALADNVRTASKSYVDGDRDNAEPFKADFKALHIGGVK
;
A
#
# COMPACT_ATOMS: atom_id res chain seq x y z
N MET A 1 18.99 -26.12 -6.68
CA MET A 1 19.55 -24.75 -6.70
C MET A 1 18.56 -23.85 -6.00
N THR A 2 18.80 -23.49 -4.75
CA THR A 2 18.02 -22.44 -4.08
C THR A 2 18.62 -21.11 -4.51
N ALA A 3 17.93 -20.38 -5.39
CA ALA A 3 18.31 -19.01 -5.68
C ALA A 3 18.13 -18.19 -4.38
N SER A 4 19.20 -17.53 -3.92
CA SER A 4 19.09 -16.51 -2.88
C SER A 4 18.80 -15.16 -3.53
N PHE A 5 17.94 -14.37 -2.91
CA PHE A 5 17.68 -13.00 -3.28
C PHE A 5 18.01 -12.11 -2.07
N ASP A 6 18.55 -10.94 -2.36
CA ASP A 6 18.82 -9.91 -1.37
C ASP A 6 17.61 -8.98 -1.25
N VAL A 7 17.24 -8.62 -0.02
CA VAL A 7 16.07 -7.76 0.24
C VAL A 7 16.50 -6.65 1.18
N ASP A 8 16.40 -5.42 0.70
CA ASP A 8 16.56 -4.22 1.52
C ASP A 8 15.22 -3.86 2.18
N PRO A 9 15.11 -3.88 3.53
CA PRO A 9 13.89 -3.50 4.24
C PRO A 9 13.49 -2.03 4.04
N ASP A 10 14.44 -1.14 3.76
CA ASP A 10 14.18 0.28 3.52
C ASP A 10 13.49 0.48 2.16
N ASP A 11 13.89 -0.27 1.13
CA ASP A 11 13.22 -0.28 -0.17
C ASP A 11 11.76 -0.76 -0.07
N LEU A 12 11.49 -1.77 0.78
CA LEU A 12 10.13 -2.21 1.05
C LEU A 12 9.29 -1.12 1.74
N THR A 13 9.87 -0.40 2.70
CA THR A 13 9.20 0.72 3.38
C THR A 13 8.90 1.87 2.41
N ALA A 14 9.85 2.21 1.54
CA ALA A 14 9.65 3.19 0.49
C ALA A 14 8.55 2.75 -0.49
N HIS A 15 8.54 1.46 -0.88
CA HIS A 15 7.50 0.93 -1.75
C HIS A 15 6.09 1.00 -1.12
N ALA A 16 5.96 0.62 0.16
CA ALA A 16 4.70 0.76 0.89
C ALA A 16 4.19 2.22 0.89
N SER A 17 5.09 3.19 1.07
CA SER A 17 4.74 4.61 1.02
C SER A 17 4.25 5.05 -0.36
N HIS A 18 4.82 4.49 -1.45
CA HIS A 18 4.30 4.75 -2.80
C HIS A 18 2.91 4.16 -3.02
N LEU A 19 2.61 3.00 -2.41
CA LEU A 19 1.28 2.40 -2.48
C LEU A 19 0.24 3.25 -1.75
N GLU A 20 0.58 3.84 -0.61
CA GLU A 20 -0.29 4.82 0.06
C GLU A 20 -0.56 6.05 -0.80
N GLY A 21 0.46 6.58 -1.48
CA GLY A 21 0.26 7.66 -2.45
C GLY A 21 -0.67 7.28 -3.61
N LEU A 22 -0.82 5.98 -3.93
CA LEU A 22 -1.83 5.50 -4.87
C LEU A 22 -3.22 5.42 -4.22
N VAL A 23 -3.33 5.04 -2.94
CA VAL A 23 -4.58 5.09 -2.17
C VAL A 23 -5.16 6.50 -2.20
N ASP A 24 -4.35 7.53 -1.92
CA ASP A 24 -4.79 8.94 -1.94
C ASP A 24 -5.42 9.35 -3.28
N ARG A 25 -4.86 8.84 -4.39
CA ARG A 25 -5.39 9.11 -5.74
C ARG A 25 -6.71 8.37 -5.98
N LEU A 26 -6.83 7.15 -5.49
CA LEU A 26 -8.06 6.37 -5.60
C LEU A 26 -9.17 6.97 -4.73
N GLU A 27 -8.85 7.46 -3.54
CA GLU A 27 -9.79 8.19 -2.69
C GLU A 27 -10.23 9.51 -3.32
N THR A 28 -9.30 10.24 -3.96
CA THR A 28 -9.63 11.43 -4.76
C THR A 28 -10.61 11.09 -5.88
N ALA A 29 -10.35 9.99 -6.60
CA ALA A 29 -11.25 9.52 -7.66
C ALA A 29 -12.62 9.09 -7.10
N GLN A 30 -12.65 8.39 -5.97
CA GLN A 30 -13.87 8.02 -5.27
C GLN A 30 -14.69 9.27 -4.93
N GLY A 31 -14.06 10.29 -4.36
CA GLY A 31 -14.74 11.53 -3.96
C GLY A 31 -15.37 12.26 -5.14
N ALA A 32 -14.78 12.14 -6.33
CA ALA A 32 -15.33 12.72 -7.55
C ALA A 32 -16.57 11.99 -8.10
N THR A 33 -16.76 10.70 -7.77
CA THR A 33 -17.84 9.87 -8.35
C THR A 33 -19.23 10.47 -8.15
N GLY A 34 -19.50 11.06 -6.99
CA GLY A 34 -20.80 11.68 -6.68
C GLY A 34 -21.17 12.85 -7.60
N SER A 35 -20.20 13.72 -7.91
CA SER A 35 -20.41 14.83 -8.83
C SER A 35 -20.49 14.37 -10.30
N ALA A 36 -19.62 13.43 -10.69
CA ALA A 36 -19.53 12.93 -12.06
C ALA A 36 -20.79 12.16 -12.48
N MET A 37 -21.47 11.52 -11.54
CA MET A 37 -22.67 10.70 -11.78
C MET A 37 -23.98 11.42 -11.42
N SER A 38 -23.92 12.71 -11.07
CA SER A 38 -25.11 13.50 -10.75
C SER A 38 -26.01 13.66 -11.98
N ALA A 39 -27.33 13.69 -11.79
CA ALA A 39 -28.27 13.91 -12.90
C ALA A 39 -28.04 15.27 -13.59
N ASP A 40 -27.63 16.27 -12.83
CA ASP A 40 -27.33 17.61 -13.33
C ASP A 40 -26.10 17.64 -14.26
N ALA A 41 -25.17 16.68 -14.13
CA ALA A 41 -23.98 16.59 -14.98
C ALA A 41 -24.29 16.31 -16.47
N TYR A 42 -25.47 15.74 -16.78
CA TYR A 42 -25.88 15.41 -18.15
C TYR A 42 -26.51 16.60 -18.89
N GLY A 43 -26.98 17.61 -18.16
CA GLY A 43 -27.70 18.74 -18.73
C GLY A 43 -29.05 18.37 -19.37
N LEU A 44 -29.74 19.38 -19.90
CA LEU A 44 -31.14 19.25 -20.34
C LEU A 44 -31.33 18.27 -21.51
N LEU A 45 -30.39 18.26 -22.47
CA LEU A 45 -30.50 17.44 -23.68
C LEU A 45 -30.33 15.94 -23.40
N CYS A 46 -29.56 15.59 -22.37
CA CYS A 46 -29.21 14.21 -22.05
C CYS A 46 -29.85 13.70 -20.76
N ALA A 47 -30.90 14.37 -20.25
CA ALA A 47 -31.56 14.04 -18.99
C ALA A 47 -32.21 12.63 -18.95
N PHE A 48 -32.32 11.95 -20.09
CA PHE A 48 -32.81 10.57 -20.19
C PHE A 48 -31.72 9.50 -19.93
N LEU A 49 -30.44 9.87 -19.95
CA LEU A 49 -29.31 8.95 -19.80
C LEU A 49 -29.06 8.44 -18.36
N PRO A 50 -29.30 9.20 -17.27
CA PRO A 50 -28.93 8.75 -15.92
C PRO A 50 -29.49 7.37 -15.54
N PRO A 51 -30.76 7.01 -15.81
CA PRO A 51 -31.26 5.66 -15.52
C PRO A 51 -30.54 4.54 -16.27
N ILE A 52 -29.92 4.85 -17.42
CA ILE A 52 -29.18 3.89 -18.26
C ILE A 52 -27.72 3.78 -17.80
N VAL A 53 -27.09 4.92 -17.46
CA VAL A 53 -25.64 5.01 -17.22
C VAL A 53 -25.28 4.83 -15.74
N ASN A 54 -26.07 5.41 -14.83
CA ASN A 54 -25.75 5.44 -13.40
C ASN A 54 -25.55 4.06 -12.78
N PRO A 55 -26.28 2.98 -13.13
CA PRO A 55 -26.02 1.66 -12.56
C PRO A 55 -24.60 1.15 -12.85
N THR A 56 -24.02 1.51 -14.00
CA THR A 56 -22.62 1.18 -14.32
C THR A 56 -21.66 2.12 -13.57
N GLY A 57 -22.02 3.40 -13.44
CA GLY A 57 -21.28 4.38 -12.64
C GLY A 57 -21.16 4.00 -11.16
N GLU A 58 -22.25 3.52 -10.56
CA GLU A 58 -22.27 3.02 -9.17
C GLU A 58 -21.34 1.82 -8.98
N ARG A 59 -21.38 0.85 -9.91
CA ARG A 59 -20.43 -0.29 -9.88
C ARG A 59 -18.99 0.16 -10.04
N ALA A 60 -18.73 1.17 -10.86
CA ALA A 60 -17.39 1.73 -11.00
C ALA A 60 -16.93 2.42 -9.72
N ALA A 61 -17.81 3.17 -9.03
CA ALA A 61 -17.51 3.79 -7.75
C ALA A 61 -17.18 2.75 -6.67
N GLU A 62 -17.96 1.67 -6.58
CA GLU A 62 -17.69 0.55 -5.68
C GLU A 62 -16.36 -0.13 -6.02
N ALA A 63 -16.05 -0.34 -7.30
CA ALA A 63 -14.79 -0.93 -7.73
C ALA A 63 -13.57 -0.05 -7.37
N ILE A 64 -13.68 1.27 -7.51
CA ILE A 64 -12.63 2.23 -7.10
C ILE A 64 -12.41 2.14 -5.59
N LYS A 65 -13.49 2.12 -4.80
CA LYS A 65 -13.42 1.99 -3.34
C LYS A 65 -12.74 0.67 -2.93
N ALA A 66 -13.19 -0.46 -3.47
CA ALA A 66 -12.60 -1.76 -3.21
C ALA A 66 -11.12 -1.81 -3.64
N GLY A 67 -10.77 -1.14 -4.74
CA GLY A 67 -9.39 -0.97 -5.18
C GLY A 67 -8.53 -0.20 -4.17
N ALA A 68 -9.04 0.91 -3.62
CA ALA A 68 -8.34 1.69 -2.60
C ALA A 68 -8.06 0.84 -1.34
N GLU A 69 -9.07 0.13 -0.85
CA GLU A 69 -8.95 -0.78 0.30
C GLU A 69 -7.92 -1.90 0.04
N ALA A 70 -7.93 -2.49 -1.16
CA ALA A 70 -6.99 -3.54 -1.52
C ALA A 70 -5.54 -3.04 -1.63
N VAL A 71 -5.32 -1.85 -2.19
CA VAL A 71 -3.98 -1.25 -2.29
C VAL A 71 -3.45 -0.87 -0.90
N LEU A 72 -4.31 -0.35 -0.02
CA LEU A 72 -3.94 -0.08 1.37
C LEU A 72 -3.52 -1.36 2.10
N ALA A 73 -4.31 -2.43 1.96
CA ALA A 73 -3.96 -3.73 2.53
C ALA A 73 -2.62 -4.27 1.98
N LEU A 74 -2.32 -4.03 0.69
CA LEU A 74 -1.03 -4.38 0.11
C LEU A 74 0.11 -3.57 0.73
N ALA A 75 -0.06 -2.26 0.93
CA ALA A 75 0.93 -1.40 1.58
C ALA A 75 1.28 -1.92 2.99
N ASP A 76 0.26 -2.28 3.77
CA ASP A 76 0.44 -2.84 5.12
C ASP A 76 1.14 -4.20 5.13
N ASN A 77 0.83 -5.07 4.15
CA ASN A 77 1.52 -6.35 3.99
C ASN A 77 3.00 -6.16 3.63
N VAL A 78 3.32 -5.19 2.77
CA VAL A 78 4.71 -4.86 2.41
C VAL A 78 5.47 -4.31 3.62
N ARG A 79 4.85 -3.46 4.45
CA ARG A 79 5.46 -3.01 5.72
C ARG A 79 5.69 -4.16 6.69
N THR A 80 4.74 -5.07 6.78
CA THR A 80 4.85 -6.26 7.62
C THR A 80 6.01 -7.13 7.16
N ALA A 81 6.21 -7.29 5.86
CA ALA A 81 7.36 -7.97 5.29
C ALA A 81 8.68 -7.26 5.66
N SER A 82 8.78 -5.94 5.45
CA SER A 82 9.96 -5.14 5.86
C SER A 82 10.31 -5.35 7.34
N LYS A 83 9.31 -5.20 8.22
CA LYS A 83 9.48 -5.43 9.66
C LYS A 83 9.98 -6.84 9.97
N SER A 84 9.49 -7.84 9.26
CA SER A 84 9.91 -9.24 9.47
C SER A 84 11.38 -9.46 9.13
N TYR A 85 11.92 -8.77 8.10
CA TYR A 85 13.35 -8.79 7.80
C TYR A 85 14.18 -8.12 8.89
N VAL A 86 13.78 -6.93 9.36
CA VAL A 86 14.48 -6.20 10.42
C VAL A 86 14.47 -6.97 11.74
N ASP A 87 13.31 -7.50 12.13
CA ASP A 87 13.17 -8.29 13.35
C ASP A 87 13.99 -9.59 13.24
N GLY A 88 13.95 -10.27 12.07
CA GLY A 88 14.75 -11.45 11.81
C GLY A 88 16.26 -11.20 11.88
N ASP A 89 16.75 -10.12 11.28
CA ASP A 89 18.18 -9.75 11.36
C ASP A 89 18.60 -9.44 12.81
N ARG A 90 17.80 -8.65 13.53
CA ARG A 90 18.05 -8.33 14.94
C ARG A 90 18.12 -9.60 15.78
N ASP A 91 17.11 -10.46 15.70
CA ASP A 91 16.98 -11.64 16.53
C ASP A 91 18.12 -12.64 16.26
N ASN A 92 18.60 -12.72 15.01
CA ASN A 92 19.79 -13.51 14.65
C ASN A 92 21.11 -12.86 15.13
N ALA A 93 21.20 -11.53 15.18
CA ALA A 93 22.40 -10.81 15.61
C ALA A 93 22.57 -10.76 17.15
N GLU A 94 21.49 -10.79 17.93
CA GLU A 94 21.53 -10.65 19.40
C GLU A 94 22.47 -11.64 20.11
N PRO A 95 22.46 -12.96 19.81
CA PRO A 95 23.37 -13.92 20.46
C PRO A 95 24.84 -13.56 20.24
N PHE A 96 25.19 -13.11 19.03
CA PHE A 96 26.57 -12.76 18.69
C PHE A 96 27.04 -11.50 19.42
N LYS A 97 26.15 -10.51 19.64
CA LYS A 97 26.50 -9.31 20.42
C LYS A 97 26.92 -9.65 21.85
N ALA A 98 26.24 -10.61 22.47
CA ALA A 98 26.57 -11.10 23.80
C ALA A 98 27.96 -11.79 23.80
N ASP A 99 28.21 -12.65 22.81
CA ASP A 99 29.48 -13.36 22.66
C ASP A 99 30.66 -12.40 22.39
N PHE A 100 30.49 -11.41 21.50
CA PHE A 100 31.52 -10.40 21.23
C PHE A 100 31.87 -9.56 22.47
N LYS A 101 30.87 -9.26 23.30
CA LYS A 101 31.07 -8.56 24.58
C LYS A 101 31.83 -9.43 25.59
N ALA A 102 31.52 -10.73 25.66
CA ALA A 102 32.17 -11.68 26.55
C ALA A 102 33.63 -11.96 26.16
N LEU A 103 33.97 -11.92 24.86
CA LEU A 103 35.33 -12.15 24.37
C LEU A 103 36.25 -10.91 24.37
N HIS A 104 35.80 -9.73 24.80
CA HIS A 104 36.56 -8.47 24.70
C HIS A 104 37.06 -8.13 23.27
N ILE A 105 36.43 -8.67 22.23
CA ILE A 105 36.79 -8.39 20.82
C ILE A 105 36.22 -7.03 20.34
N GLY A 106 35.48 -6.32 21.21
CA GLY A 106 34.96 -4.96 20.98
C GLY A 106 35.82 -3.82 21.53
N GLY A 107 37.14 -4.00 21.63
CA GLY A 107 38.07 -2.95 22.07
C GLY A 107 38.21 -1.82 21.04
N VAL A 108 37.56 -0.69 21.32
CA VAL A 108 37.87 0.71 20.95
C VAL A 108 38.70 0.91 19.67
N LYS A 109 38.06 1.46 18.63
CA LYS A 109 38.30 2.82 18.14
C LYS A 109 37.03 3.37 17.52
#